data_AF-A0A081RXB4-F1
#
_entry.id   AF-A0A081RXB4-F1
#
_cell.length_a   1.000
_cell.length_b   1.000
_cell.length_c   1.000
_cell.angle_alpha   90.00
_cell.angle_beta   90.00
_cell.angle_gamma   90.00
#
_symmetry.space_group_name_H-M   'P 1'
#
loop_
_entity.id
_entity.type
_entity.pdbx_description
1 polymer ?
#
loop_
_entity_poly.entity_id
_entity_poly.type
_entity_poly.pdbx_seq_one_letter_code
_entity_poly.pdbx_strand_id
1 'polypeptide(L)'
;MATYSMSDLLGLSRLKRKLSRKSPTKTATAKTNFDHLSARADDDSGHYTTEPAQELATDLITEQDNQPEPIKKHSRGHNVAVSEEAEKSPVLAVKLLRETDLSSKKIKAKLQNEPEALSKFTSKYMEEHDPSWEFLDDEDKAFKAMTFAVNNGDANGYNQARHHAVNALKKMEEPMTKDEVQDLVERNRQMMNESNPDTADNVEARK
;
A
#
# COMPACT_ATOMS: atom_id res chain seq x y z
N MET A 1 6.48 40.27 -46.58
CA MET A 1 7.21 39.90 -45.35
C MET A 1 6.60 40.66 -44.20
N ALA A 2 5.88 39.98 -43.31
CA ALA A 2 5.17 40.60 -42.20
C ALA A 2 5.94 40.32 -40.90
N THR A 3 6.47 41.37 -40.28
CA THR A 3 7.16 41.34 -38.99
C THR A 3 6.13 41.51 -37.88
N TYR A 4 5.82 40.45 -37.14
CA TYR A 4 5.01 40.52 -35.93
C TYR A 4 5.90 40.40 -34.69
N SER A 5 5.67 41.34 -33.78
CA SER A 5 6.42 41.65 -32.56
C SER A 5 6.19 40.59 -31.47
N MET A 6 7.29 40.08 -30.89
CA MET A 6 7.29 39.17 -29.74
C MET A 6 7.01 39.91 -28.43
N SER A 7 5.75 40.31 -28.20
CA SER A 7 5.35 40.99 -26.95
C SER A 7 4.22 40.31 -26.18
N ASP A 8 3.62 39.23 -26.69
CA ASP A 8 2.51 38.53 -26.03
C ASP A 8 2.94 37.24 -25.34
N LEU A 9 4.05 37.30 -24.57
CA LEU A 9 4.61 36.14 -23.86
C LEU A 9 4.46 36.20 -22.33
N LEU A 10 3.72 37.15 -21.76
CA LEU A 10 3.51 37.22 -20.30
C LEU A 10 2.11 37.76 -19.97
N GLY A 11 1.08 36.91 -20.14
CA GLY A 11 -0.31 37.16 -19.79
C GLY A 11 -0.59 37.24 -18.28
N LEU A 12 0.10 38.13 -17.55
CA LEU A 12 -0.16 38.47 -16.16
C LEU A 12 -1.29 39.51 -16.06
N SER A 13 -2.53 39.08 -16.33
CA SER A 13 -3.73 39.88 -16.06
C SER A 13 -4.14 39.76 -14.59
N ARG A 14 -3.84 40.83 -13.85
CA ARG A 14 -4.21 41.07 -12.45
C ARG A 14 -5.74 41.23 -12.32
N LEU A 15 -6.43 40.24 -11.77
CA LEU A 15 -7.81 40.41 -11.30
C LEU A 15 -7.83 40.64 -9.78
N LYS A 16 -8.03 41.90 -9.38
CA LYS A 16 -8.38 42.28 -8.00
C LYS A 16 -9.78 41.75 -7.69
N ARG A 17 -9.93 40.93 -6.64
CA ARG A 17 -11.22 40.73 -5.95
C ARG A 17 -11.09 41.09 -4.48
N LYS A 18 -12.04 41.92 -4.06
CA LYS A 18 -12.16 42.63 -2.79
C LYS A 18 -12.65 41.69 -1.69
N LEU A 19 -11.94 41.66 -0.55
CA LEU A 19 -12.41 41.08 0.70
C LEU A 19 -13.72 41.75 1.14
N SER A 20 -14.72 40.94 1.49
CA SER A 20 -15.78 41.32 2.42
C SER A 20 -15.79 40.31 3.55
N ARG A 21 -15.40 40.80 4.73
CA ARG A 21 -15.27 40.07 5.98
C ARG A 21 -16.53 40.40 6.80
N LYS A 22 -17.39 39.40 7.03
CA LYS A 22 -18.43 39.44 8.07
C LYS A 22 -18.50 38.07 8.74
N SER A 23 -18.33 38.07 10.05
CA SER A 23 -18.52 36.96 10.98
C SER A 23 -18.98 37.57 12.31
N PRO A 24 -19.49 36.80 13.27
CA PRO A 24 -20.43 35.69 13.19
C PRO A 24 -21.62 35.90 14.15
N THR A 25 -22.80 35.34 13.83
CA THR A 25 -23.91 35.27 14.78
C THR A 25 -23.91 33.90 15.47
N LYS A 26 -23.88 33.96 16.80
CA LYS A 26 -23.87 32.85 17.75
C LYS A 26 -25.22 32.16 17.80
N THR A 27 -25.25 30.83 17.73
CA THR A 27 -26.31 30.00 18.31
C THR A 27 -25.72 28.75 18.94
N ALA A 28 -26.03 28.61 20.23
CA ALA A 28 -26.13 27.41 21.06
C ALA A 28 -24.94 26.42 21.10
N THR A 29 -24.18 26.59 22.17
CA THR A 29 -23.33 25.61 22.85
C THR A 29 -24.09 24.34 23.27
N ALA A 30 -23.64 23.17 22.82
CA ALA A 30 -23.82 21.90 23.54
C ALA A 30 -22.49 21.58 24.24
N LYS A 31 -22.31 22.15 25.44
CA LYS A 31 -21.31 21.70 26.40
C LYS A 31 -22.02 20.68 27.30
N THR A 32 -21.77 19.40 27.10
CA THR A 32 -22.15 18.39 28.11
C THR A 32 -21.01 18.31 29.12
N ASN A 33 -21.38 18.66 30.35
CA ASN A 33 -20.55 18.90 31.52
C ASN A 33 -19.75 17.69 32.01
N PHE A 34 -18.61 17.98 32.65
CA PHE A 34 -17.79 17.05 33.42
C PHE A 34 -18.20 17.03 34.91
N ASP A 35 -19.50 17.07 35.20
CA ASP A 35 -20.05 17.16 36.57
C ASP A 35 -19.89 15.86 37.40
N HIS A 36 -19.12 14.87 36.92
CA HIS A 36 -18.78 13.64 37.66
C HIS A 36 -17.38 13.66 38.28
N LEU A 37 -16.62 14.75 38.14
CA LEU A 37 -15.24 14.85 38.64
C LEU A 37 -15.08 15.69 39.91
N SER A 38 -16.17 16.00 40.62
CA SER A 38 -16.09 16.72 41.89
C SER A 38 -16.98 16.10 42.97
N ALA A 39 -16.43 15.10 43.66
CA ALA A 39 -16.77 14.84 45.04
C ALA A 39 -15.52 14.33 45.77
N ARG A 40 -14.89 15.23 46.50
CA ARG A 40 -13.92 14.96 47.56
C ARG A 40 -14.53 15.57 48.83
N ALA A 41 -14.79 14.73 49.81
CA ALA A 41 -14.97 14.99 51.25
C ALA A 41 -15.14 13.60 51.89
N ASP A 42 -14.16 13.04 52.59
CA ASP A 42 -13.72 13.34 53.98
C ASP A 42 -14.69 12.79 55.04
N ASP A 43 -14.37 11.61 55.58
CA ASP A 43 -14.23 11.20 57.00
C ASP A 43 -13.85 9.69 56.98
N ASP A 44 -13.22 9.02 57.94
CA ASP A 44 -13.18 9.13 59.38
C ASP A 44 -11.96 8.33 59.94
N SER A 45 -11.45 8.82 61.08
CA SER A 45 -10.69 8.22 62.17
C SER A 45 -9.62 7.10 61.97
N GLY A 46 -8.44 7.28 62.61
CA GLY A 46 -7.64 6.13 63.07
C GLY A 46 -6.12 6.25 63.13
N HIS A 47 -5.58 7.10 64.01
CA HIS A 47 -4.45 6.85 64.91
C HIS A 47 -3.57 5.57 64.70
N TYR A 48 -2.29 5.72 64.32
CA TYR A 48 -1.10 5.38 65.14
C TYR A 48 0.22 5.61 64.36
N THR A 49 1.23 5.98 65.13
CA THR A 49 2.64 6.27 64.82
C THR A 49 3.44 5.09 64.22
N THR A 50 4.57 5.41 63.56
CA THR A 50 5.93 4.75 63.63
C THR A 50 6.60 4.58 62.25
N GLU A 51 7.67 5.35 61.96
CA GLU A 51 8.78 4.94 61.07
C GLU A 51 9.66 3.90 61.82
N PRO A 52 10.46 2.97 61.21
CA PRO A 52 11.35 3.25 60.06
C PRO A 52 11.72 2.06 59.10
N ALA A 53 12.41 2.40 58.01
CA ALA A 53 13.54 1.70 57.33
C ALA A 53 13.41 0.27 56.74
N GLN A 54 14.38 -0.01 55.84
CA GLN A 54 14.79 -1.28 55.20
C GLN A 54 14.14 -1.61 53.85
N GLU A 55 14.85 -2.06 52.80
CA GLU A 55 16.28 -2.23 52.53
C GLU A 55 16.43 -2.44 51.00
N LEU A 56 17.63 -2.18 50.48
CA LEU A 56 18.07 -2.54 49.13
C LEU A 56 17.74 -4.01 48.81
N ALA A 57 16.91 -4.24 47.79
CA ALA A 57 16.94 -5.49 47.03
C ALA A 57 17.75 -5.24 45.75
N THR A 58 19.04 -5.56 45.84
CA THR A 58 19.92 -5.82 44.70
C THR A 58 19.39 -7.00 43.88
N ASP A 59 19.69 -6.95 42.58
CA ASP A 59 19.68 -8.06 41.63
C ASP A 59 18.33 -8.68 41.28
N LEU A 60 17.69 -8.10 40.26
CA LEU A 60 17.07 -8.91 39.22
C LEU A 60 17.70 -8.52 37.87
N ILE A 61 18.75 -9.24 37.50
CA ILE A 61 19.13 -9.44 36.11
C ILE A 61 17.93 -10.15 35.48
N THR A 62 17.00 -9.40 34.92
CA THR A 62 16.00 -9.97 34.02
C THR A 62 16.76 -10.26 32.72
N GLU A 63 17.23 -11.50 32.59
CA GLU A 63 17.52 -12.11 31.29
C GLU A 63 16.23 -12.08 30.48
N GLN A 64 15.99 -10.95 29.82
CA GLN A 64 14.77 -10.69 29.08
C GLN A 64 14.97 -11.21 27.66
N ASP A 65 14.42 -12.40 27.44
CA ASP A 65 13.99 -12.92 26.14
C ASP A 65 15.03 -12.86 25.01
N ASN A 66 15.86 -13.90 24.98
CA ASN A 66 16.40 -14.41 23.71
C ASN A 66 15.28 -15.17 22.95
N GLN A 67 14.11 -14.55 22.80
CA GLN A 67 13.08 -15.00 21.86
C GLN A 67 13.60 -14.67 20.46
N PRO A 68 13.63 -15.64 19.53
CA PRO A 68 13.98 -15.32 18.15
C PRO A 68 13.04 -14.22 17.66
N GLU A 69 13.60 -13.12 17.16
CA GLU A 69 12.82 -12.01 16.63
C GLU A 69 11.76 -12.58 15.67
N PRO A 70 10.50 -12.12 15.75
CA PRO A 70 9.46 -12.63 14.87
C PRO A 70 9.92 -12.42 13.43
N ILE A 71 10.07 -13.52 12.68
CA ILE A 71 10.41 -13.51 11.25
C ILE A 71 9.56 -12.43 10.60
N LYS A 72 10.20 -11.39 10.05
CA LYS A 72 9.50 -10.27 9.41
C LYS A 72 8.75 -10.81 8.20
N LYS A 73 7.48 -11.14 8.39
CA LYS A 73 6.59 -11.53 7.31
C LYS A 73 6.20 -10.27 6.55
N HIS A 74 6.39 -10.31 5.24
CA HIS A 74 5.94 -9.26 4.35
C HIS A 74 4.44 -8.98 4.49
N SER A 75 4.02 -7.73 4.25
CA SER A 75 2.60 -7.39 4.29
C SER A 75 1.79 -8.13 3.22
N ARG A 76 0.46 -8.12 3.43
CA ARG A 76 -0.52 -8.61 2.45
C ARG A 76 -0.31 -7.99 1.07
N GLY A 77 -0.03 -6.69 1.02
CA GLY A 77 0.19 -5.95 -0.21
C GLY A 77 1.42 -6.44 -0.97
N HIS A 78 2.56 -6.52 -0.29
CA HIS A 78 3.80 -7.05 -0.88
C HIS A 78 3.60 -8.46 -1.43
N ASN A 79 3.03 -9.37 -0.64
CA ASN A 79 2.85 -10.77 -1.04
C ASN A 79 2.02 -10.95 -2.32
N VAL A 80 1.05 -10.06 -2.57
CA VAL A 80 0.26 -10.06 -3.80
C VAL A 80 1.01 -9.32 -4.91
N ALA A 81 1.65 -8.20 -4.61
CA ALA A 81 2.36 -7.38 -5.61
C ALA A 81 3.49 -8.14 -6.33
N VAL A 82 4.21 -9.01 -5.63
CA VAL A 82 5.32 -9.81 -6.19
C VAL A 82 4.87 -11.10 -6.88
N SER A 83 3.56 -11.34 -7.00
CA SER A 83 3.04 -12.59 -7.54
C SER A 83 2.78 -12.51 -9.05
N GLU A 84 3.08 -13.59 -9.77
CA GLU A 84 2.87 -13.66 -11.23
C GLU A 84 1.40 -13.48 -11.61
N GLU A 85 0.48 -13.89 -10.74
CA GLU A 85 -0.96 -13.71 -10.96
C GLU A 85 -1.37 -12.23 -10.94
N ALA A 86 -0.76 -11.44 -10.06
CA ALA A 86 -1.02 -10.01 -9.97
C ALA A 86 -0.39 -9.25 -11.15
N GLU A 87 0.69 -9.77 -11.72
CA GLU A 87 1.27 -9.23 -12.95
C GLU A 87 0.37 -9.48 -14.17
N LYS A 88 -0.26 -10.66 -14.25
CA LYS A 88 -1.20 -11.00 -15.33
C LYS A 88 -2.47 -10.13 -15.25
N SER A 89 -3.04 -10.00 -14.05
CA SER A 89 -4.31 -9.29 -13.82
C SER A 89 -4.16 -8.15 -12.80
N PRO A 90 -3.43 -7.06 -13.14
CA PRO A 90 -3.06 -6.02 -12.18
C PRO A 90 -4.24 -5.20 -11.69
N VAL A 91 -5.20 -4.90 -12.56
CA VAL A 91 -6.40 -4.11 -12.19
C VAL A 91 -7.26 -4.88 -11.19
N LEU A 92 -7.45 -6.19 -11.41
CA LEU A 92 -8.15 -7.07 -10.48
C LEU A 92 -7.39 -7.19 -9.15
N ALA A 93 -6.06 -7.32 -9.18
CA ALA A 93 -5.26 -7.41 -7.96
C ALA A 93 -5.41 -6.17 -7.07
N VAL A 94 -5.31 -4.97 -7.67
CA VAL A 94 -5.52 -3.71 -6.94
C VAL A 94 -6.95 -3.59 -6.43
N LYS A 95 -7.94 -4.01 -7.21
CA LYS A 95 -9.35 -4.03 -6.79
C LYS A 95 -9.55 -4.93 -5.57
N LEU A 96 -9.09 -6.18 -5.63
CA LEU A 96 -9.19 -7.14 -4.53
C LEU A 96 -8.46 -6.66 -3.27
N LEU A 97 -7.28 -6.04 -3.41
CA LEU A 97 -6.54 -5.48 -2.29
C LEU A 97 -7.28 -4.30 -1.61
N ARG A 98 -8.03 -3.50 -2.37
CA ARG A 98 -8.74 -2.32 -1.83
C ARG A 98 -10.13 -2.64 -1.31
N GLU A 99 -10.85 -3.52 -1.99
CA GLU A 99 -12.27 -3.77 -1.75
C GLU A 99 -12.51 -4.99 -0.85
N THR A 100 -11.51 -5.84 -0.65
CA THR A 100 -11.66 -7.07 0.15
C THR A 100 -10.58 -7.21 1.21
N ASP A 101 -10.96 -7.81 2.35
CA ASP A 101 -10.06 -8.21 3.45
C ASP A 101 -9.54 -9.65 3.28
N LEU A 102 -9.57 -10.17 2.05
CA LEU A 102 -9.09 -11.52 1.76
C LEU A 102 -7.59 -11.64 2.03
N SER A 103 -7.16 -12.80 2.52
CA SER A 103 -5.74 -13.11 2.68
C SER A 103 -5.04 -13.17 1.32
N SER A 104 -3.73 -12.91 1.29
CA SER A 104 -2.93 -12.93 0.05
C SER A 104 -3.10 -14.24 -0.74
N LYS A 105 -3.17 -15.39 -0.06
CA LYS A 105 -3.44 -16.70 -0.69
C LYS A 105 -4.79 -16.76 -1.41
N LYS A 106 -5.85 -16.23 -0.80
CA LYS A 106 -7.19 -16.20 -1.42
C LYS A 106 -7.25 -15.22 -2.60
N ILE A 107 -6.55 -14.09 -2.49
CA ILE A 107 -6.44 -13.12 -3.59
C ILE A 107 -5.72 -13.77 -4.79
N LYS A 108 -4.58 -14.44 -4.58
CA LYS A 108 -3.87 -15.17 -5.64
C LYS A 108 -4.76 -16.22 -6.30
N ALA A 109 -5.49 -17.01 -5.51
CA ALA A 109 -6.43 -17.99 -6.05
C ALA A 109 -7.54 -17.37 -6.92
N LYS A 110 -8.07 -16.20 -6.54
CA LYS A 110 -9.01 -15.46 -7.39
C LYS A 110 -8.36 -14.95 -8.67
N LEU A 111 -7.16 -14.39 -8.59
CA LEU A 111 -6.43 -13.89 -9.76
C LEU A 111 -6.11 -14.97 -10.80
N GLN A 112 -6.05 -16.25 -10.40
CA GLN A 112 -5.85 -17.38 -11.32
C GLN A 112 -7.13 -17.80 -12.05
N ASN A 113 -8.31 -17.61 -11.43
CA ASN A 113 -9.57 -18.15 -11.92
C ASN A 113 -10.52 -17.08 -12.47
N GLU A 114 -10.37 -15.83 -12.04
CA GLU A 114 -11.21 -14.71 -12.47
C GLU A 114 -10.59 -13.97 -13.66
N PRO A 115 -11.41 -13.52 -14.63
CA PRO A 115 -10.94 -12.72 -15.75
C PRO A 115 -10.42 -11.36 -15.29
N GLU A 116 -9.66 -10.69 -16.15
CA GLU A 116 -9.12 -9.38 -15.82
C GLU A 116 -10.25 -8.36 -15.59
N ALA A 117 -10.24 -7.73 -14.42
CA ALA A 117 -11.18 -6.65 -14.13
C ALA A 117 -10.88 -5.43 -15.00
N LEU A 118 -11.92 -4.88 -15.60
CA LEU A 118 -11.83 -3.63 -16.34
C LEU A 118 -11.93 -2.42 -15.40
N SER A 119 -11.27 -1.33 -15.81
CA SER A 119 -11.48 -0.04 -15.15
C SER A 119 -12.89 0.48 -15.46
N LYS A 120 -13.47 1.27 -14.55
CA LYS A 120 -14.78 1.90 -14.78
C LYS A 120 -14.81 2.74 -16.05
N PHE A 121 -13.68 3.38 -16.38
CA PHE A 121 -13.54 4.17 -17.61
C PHE A 121 -13.61 3.26 -18.84
N THR A 122 -12.82 2.18 -18.84
CA THR A 122 -12.77 1.22 -19.96
C THR A 122 -14.12 0.55 -20.19
N SER A 123 -14.78 0.07 -19.13
CA SER A 123 -16.12 -0.52 -19.24
C SER A 123 -17.11 0.46 -19.85
N LYS A 124 -17.17 1.70 -19.32
CA LYS A 124 -18.09 2.72 -19.82
C LYS A 124 -17.78 3.13 -21.28
N TYR A 125 -16.52 3.26 -21.64
CA TYR A 125 -16.13 3.57 -23.02
C TYR A 125 -16.62 2.48 -23.97
N MET A 126 -16.41 1.22 -23.63
CA MET A 126 -16.84 0.11 -24.48
C MET A 126 -18.37 -0.01 -24.54
N GLU A 127 -19.09 0.24 -23.43
CA GLU A 127 -20.56 0.33 -23.40
C GLU A 127 -21.10 1.38 -24.38
N GLU A 128 -20.46 2.55 -24.47
CA GLU A 128 -20.91 3.65 -25.32
C GLU A 128 -20.55 3.46 -26.81
N HIS A 129 -19.47 2.74 -27.10
CA HIS A 129 -18.90 2.65 -28.44
C HIS A 129 -19.05 1.29 -29.13
N ASP A 130 -19.45 0.24 -28.39
CA ASP A 130 -19.62 -1.10 -28.93
C ASP A 130 -21.00 -1.68 -28.59
N PRO A 131 -21.94 -1.71 -29.57
CA PRO A 131 -23.29 -2.23 -29.35
C PRO A 131 -23.35 -3.71 -28.94
N SER A 132 -22.29 -4.49 -29.18
CA SER A 132 -22.26 -5.90 -28.78
C SER A 132 -21.78 -6.11 -27.34
N TRP A 133 -21.32 -5.05 -26.66
CA TRP A 133 -20.69 -5.12 -25.35
C TRP A 133 -21.56 -5.75 -24.26
N GLU A 134 -22.86 -5.45 -24.24
CA GLU A 134 -23.78 -5.96 -23.21
C GLU A 134 -23.96 -7.48 -23.27
N PHE A 135 -23.75 -8.09 -24.43
CA PHE A 135 -23.95 -9.53 -24.66
C PHE A 135 -22.71 -10.37 -24.35
N LEU A 136 -21.57 -9.72 -24.09
CA LEU A 136 -20.32 -10.39 -23.78
C LEU A 136 -20.23 -10.74 -22.30
N ASP A 137 -19.60 -11.87 -21.98
CA ASP A 137 -19.22 -12.20 -20.63
C ASP A 137 -17.98 -11.38 -20.18
N ASP A 138 -17.57 -11.52 -18.93
CA ASP A 138 -16.47 -10.72 -18.38
C ASP A 138 -15.11 -11.03 -19.03
N GLU A 139 -14.90 -12.27 -19.50
CA GLU A 139 -13.66 -12.68 -20.17
C GLU A 139 -13.59 -12.10 -21.59
N ASP A 140 -14.68 -12.23 -22.36
CA ASP A 140 -14.82 -11.64 -23.70
C ASP A 140 -14.75 -10.12 -23.64
N LYS A 141 -15.33 -9.49 -22.62
CA LYS A 141 -15.21 -8.05 -22.38
C LYS A 141 -13.76 -7.65 -22.17
N ALA A 142 -13.02 -8.38 -21.33
CA ALA A 142 -11.61 -8.11 -21.10
C ALA A 142 -10.79 -8.26 -22.38
N PHE A 143 -10.98 -9.37 -23.12
CA PHE A 143 -10.28 -9.63 -24.38
C PHE A 143 -10.60 -8.58 -25.45
N LYS A 144 -11.87 -8.19 -25.56
CA LYS A 144 -12.30 -7.20 -26.55
C LYS A 144 -11.80 -5.80 -26.22
N ALA A 145 -11.83 -5.40 -24.95
CA ALA A 145 -11.25 -4.15 -24.50
C ALA A 145 -9.74 -4.11 -24.77
N MET A 146 -9.02 -5.20 -24.47
CA MET A 146 -7.59 -5.33 -24.79
C MET A 146 -7.34 -5.18 -26.30
N THR A 147 -8.10 -5.92 -27.12
CA THR A 147 -7.97 -5.90 -28.58
C THR A 147 -8.24 -4.51 -29.15
N PHE A 148 -9.28 -3.84 -28.64
CA PHE A 148 -9.58 -2.46 -29.03
C PHE A 148 -8.43 -1.52 -28.69
N ALA A 149 -7.84 -1.66 -27.50
CA ALA A 149 -6.74 -0.82 -27.04
C ALA A 149 -5.50 -0.93 -27.94
N VAL A 150 -5.13 -2.16 -28.31
CA VAL A 150 -4.00 -2.44 -29.21
C VAL A 150 -4.23 -1.80 -30.58
N ASN A 151 -5.45 -1.85 -31.10
CA ASN A 151 -5.76 -1.38 -32.45
C ASN A 151 -6.05 0.13 -32.53
N ASN A 152 -6.44 0.77 -31.43
CA ASN A 152 -6.93 2.16 -31.42
C ASN A 152 -6.12 3.07 -30.48
N GLY A 153 -4.85 2.74 -30.23
CA GLY A 153 -3.95 3.59 -29.43
C GLY A 153 -4.42 3.79 -27.99
N ASP A 154 -5.02 2.77 -27.39
CA ASP A 154 -5.56 2.79 -26.03
C ASP A 154 -6.63 3.86 -25.76
N ALA A 155 -7.44 4.21 -26.77
CA ALA A 155 -8.53 5.19 -26.59
C ALA A 155 -9.55 4.80 -25.51
N ASN A 156 -9.73 3.49 -25.26
CA ASN A 156 -10.56 2.98 -24.17
C ASN A 156 -9.83 2.90 -22.80
N GLY A 157 -8.56 3.33 -22.73
CA GLY A 157 -7.76 3.44 -21.51
C GLY A 157 -7.47 2.12 -20.80
N TYR A 158 -7.58 0.99 -21.50
CA TYR A 158 -7.32 -0.34 -20.96
C TYR A 158 -5.85 -0.48 -20.52
N ASN A 159 -4.88 -0.18 -21.39
CA ASN A 159 -3.46 -0.29 -21.06
C ASN A 159 -3.05 0.74 -20.02
N GLN A 160 -3.57 1.96 -20.09
CA GLN A 160 -3.34 3.00 -19.09
C GLN A 160 -3.83 2.56 -17.71
N ALA A 161 -5.01 1.95 -17.60
CA ALA A 161 -5.50 1.40 -16.34
C ALA A 161 -4.59 0.30 -15.79
N ARG A 162 -4.11 -0.63 -16.64
CA ARG A 162 -3.16 -1.66 -16.25
C ARG A 162 -1.84 -1.07 -15.76
N HIS A 163 -1.28 -0.09 -16.46
CA HIS A 163 -0.06 0.60 -16.04
C HIS A 163 -0.23 1.29 -14.69
N HIS A 164 -1.35 1.97 -14.45
CA HIS A 164 -1.63 2.56 -13.15
C HIS A 164 -1.73 1.51 -12.05
N ALA A 165 -2.36 0.37 -12.32
CA ALA A 165 -2.48 -0.72 -11.37
C ALA A 165 -1.13 -1.36 -11.05
N VAL A 166 -0.29 -1.64 -12.05
CA VAL A 166 1.09 -2.13 -11.85
C VAL A 166 1.90 -1.14 -11.02
N ASN A 167 1.82 0.16 -11.32
CA ASN A 167 2.52 1.18 -10.52
C ASN A 167 2.00 1.27 -9.08
N ALA A 168 0.72 0.97 -8.84
CA ALA A 168 0.19 0.89 -7.49
C ALA A 168 0.72 -0.35 -6.75
N LEU A 169 0.79 -1.50 -7.42
CA LEU A 169 1.36 -2.74 -6.85
C LEU A 169 2.84 -2.56 -6.50
N LYS A 170 3.64 -1.96 -7.38
CA LYS A 170 5.06 -1.65 -7.11
C LYS A 170 5.27 -0.77 -5.88
N LYS A 171 4.33 0.14 -5.57
CA LYS A 171 4.39 0.96 -4.35
C LYS A 171 4.09 0.17 -3.07
N MET A 172 3.46 -1.00 -3.19
CA MET A 172 3.17 -1.91 -2.08
C MET A 172 4.29 -2.94 -1.87
N GLU A 173 5.30 -2.96 -2.74
CA GLU A 173 6.46 -3.84 -2.62
C GLU A 173 7.38 -3.33 -1.51
N GLU A 174 7.45 -4.10 -0.44
CA GLU A 174 8.43 -3.91 0.64
C GLU A 174 9.84 -4.33 0.23
N PRO A 175 10.89 -3.68 0.78
CA PRO A 175 12.26 -4.11 0.58
C PRO A 175 12.50 -5.50 1.18
N MET A 176 13.36 -6.30 0.57
CA MET A 176 13.74 -7.62 1.08
C MET A 176 14.22 -7.56 2.52
N THR A 177 13.82 -8.56 3.29
CA THR A 177 14.33 -8.77 4.65
C THR A 177 15.79 -9.23 4.62
N LYS A 178 16.49 -9.08 5.76
CA LYS A 178 17.90 -9.48 5.85
C LYS A 178 18.11 -10.96 5.56
N ASP A 179 17.18 -11.80 6.03
CA ASP A 179 17.21 -13.25 5.84
C ASP A 179 17.06 -13.59 4.35
N GLU A 180 16.13 -12.94 3.65
CA GLU A 180 15.96 -13.15 2.19
C GLU A 180 17.16 -12.66 1.38
N VAL A 181 17.82 -11.59 1.82
CA VAL A 181 19.09 -11.14 1.20
C VAL A 181 20.18 -12.17 1.43
N GLN A 182 20.27 -12.75 2.63
CA GLN A 182 21.25 -13.81 2.93
C GLN A 182 20.98 -15.06 2.10
N ASP A 183 19.73 -15.52 2.03
CA ASP A 183 19.31 -16.64 1.18
C ASP A 183 19.64 -16.40 -0.30
N LEU A 184 19.47 -15.17 -0.78
CA LEU A 184 19.84 -14.78 -2.14
C LEU A 184 21.36 -14.84 -2.35
N VAL A 185 22.15 -14.36 -1.40
CA VAL A 185 23.61 -14.43 -1.45
C VAL A 185 24.08 -15.88 -1.43
N GLU A 186 23.51 -16.72 -0.57
CA GLU A 186 23.83 -18.14 -0.46
C GLU A 186 23.48 -18.90 -1.74
N ARG A 187 22.29 -18.68 -2.30
CA ARG A 187 21.89 -19.28 -3.60
C ARG A 187 22.83 -18.85 -4.72
N ASN A 188 23.22 -17.58 -4.77
CA ASN A 188 24.20 -17.10 -5.76
C ASN A 188 25.59 -17.72 -5.56
N ARG A 189 26.04 -17.84 -4.31
CA ARG A 189 27.30 -18.51 -3.96
C ARG A 189 27.29 -19.98 -4.41
N GLN A 190 26.18 -20.70 -4.17
CA GLN A 190 26.00 -22.08 -4.63
C GLN A 190 26.06 -22.18 -6.15
N MET A 191 25.32 -21.34 -6.90
CA MET A 191 25.37 -21.34 -8.36
C MET A 191 26.79 -21.04 -8.90
N MET A 192 27.53 -20.15 -8.25
CA MET A 192 28.92 -19.86 -8.62
C MET A 192 29.85 -21.03 -8.33
N ASN A 193 29.64 -21.74 -7.22
CA ASN A 193 30.39 -22.95 -6.90
C ASN A 193 30.03 -24.13 -7.84
N GLU A 194 28.79 -24.23 -8.30
CA GLU A 194 28.37 -25.25 -9.27
C GLU A 194 28.92 -24.97 -10.68
N SER A 195 28.94 -23.71 -11.08
CA SER A 195 29.40 -23.30 -12.43
C SER A 195 30.91 -23.15 -12.54
N ASN A 196 31.61 -22.86 -11.44
CA ASN A 196 33.06 -22.70 -11.42
C ASN A 196 33.71 -23.64 -10.38
N PRO A 197 34.43 -24.69 -10.83
CA PRO A 197 35.09 -25.63 -9.94
C PRO A 197 36.27 -25.03 -9.17
N ASP A 198 36.73 -23.82 -9.51
CA ASP A 198 37.88 -23.15 -8.92
C ASP A 198 37.49 -21.95 -8.02
N THR A 199 36.23 -21.88 -7.58
CA THR A 199 35.86 -20.95 -6.51
C THR A 199 36.61 -21.24 -5.22
N ALA A 200 36.83 -20.21 -4.40
CA ALA A 200 37.58 -20.31 -3.14
C ALA A 200 37.06 -21.45 -2.25
N ASP A 201 35.73 -21.61 -2.17
CA ASP A 201 35.07 -22.67 -1.39
C ASP A 201 35.38 -24.07 -1.93
N ASN A 202 35.31 -24.25 -3.26
CA ASN A 202 35.59 -25.54 -3.89
C ASN A 202 37.08 -25.91 -3.79
N VAL A 203 37.96 -24.91 -3.86
CA VAL A 203 39.40 -25.10 -3.68
C VAL A 203 39.73 -25.45 -2.23
N GLU A 204 39.07 -24.81 -1.26
CA GLU A 204 39.22 -25.11 0.16
C GLU A 204 38.66 -26.51 0.51
N ALA A 205 37.53 -26.91 -0.06
CA ALA A 205 36.92 -28.22 0.15
C ALA A 205 37.76 -29.41 -0.39
N ARG A 206 38.75 -29.15 -1.25
CA ARG A 206 39.67 -30.18 -1.80
C ARG A 206 41.00 -30.30 -1.04
N LYS A 207 41.26 -29.43 -0.07
CA LYS A 207 42.47 -29.49 0.78
C LYS A 207 42.30 -30.47 1.93
#